data_AF-A0A2Z4JA90-F1
#
_entry.id   AF-A0A2Z4JA90-F1
#
_cell.length_a   1.000
_cell.length_b   1.000
_cell.length_c   1.000
_cell.angle_alpha   90.00
_cell.angle_beta   90.00
_cell.angle_gamma   90.00
#
_symmetry.space_group_name_H-M   'P 1'
#
loop_
_entity.id
_entity.type
_entity.pdbx_description
1 polymer ?
#
loop_
_entity_poly.entity_id
_entity_poly.type
_entity_poly.pdbx_seq_one_letter_code
_entity_poly.pdbx_strand_id
1 'polypeptide(L)'
;MQRALEAAWPPDLSAGDERELLDAGRAILRADATGFGRARWPDVFSSAGQGLAPAFATARFRIQAGIARRDGADGRAVVHLVWAGADRAGAFSDGRISQVHFSRTTMLKGGSRWTPQLRT
;
A
#
# COMPACT_ATOMS: atom_id res chain seq x y z
N MET A 1 -8.25 16.45 -0.18
CA MET A 1 -7.02 15.81 0.31
C MET A 1 -6.09 15.41 -0.84
N GLN A 2 -6.54 14.56 -1.78
CA GLN A 2 -5.72 14.10 -2.92
C GLN A 2 -5.03 15.24 -3.71
N ARG A 3 -5.77 16.25 -4.16
CA ARG A 3 -5.19 17.39 -4.91
C ARG A 3 -4.12 18.17 -4.13
N ALA A 4 -4.25 18.28 -2.81
CA ALA A 4 -3.25 18.96 -1.99
C ALA A 4 -1.98 18.11 -1.83
N LEU A 5 -2.13 16.78 -1.81
CA LEU A 5 -1.03 15.83 -1.80
C LEU A 5 -0.26 15.87 -3.13
N GLU A 6 -0.96 15.86 -4.25
CA GLU A 6 -0.36 15.95 -5.59
C GLU A 6 0.31 17.31 -5.84
N ALA A 7 -0.29 18.41 -5.39
CA ALA A 7 0.29 19.74 -5.53
C ALA A 7 1.56 19.95 -4.69
N ALA A 8 1.66 19.28 -3.54
CA ALA A 8 2.84 19.35 -2.68
C ALA A 8 4.04 18.55 -3.24
N TRP A 9 3.79 17.58 -4.15
CA TRP A 9 4.84 16.74 -4.70
C TRP A 9 4.65 16.41 -6.19
N PRO A 10 5.49 16.92 -7.10
CA PRO A 10 5.39 16.64 -8.54
C PRO A 10 5.58 15.14 -8.86
N PRO A 11 4.95 14.60 -9.91
CA PRO A 11 5.05 13.19 -10.28
C PRO A 11 6.49 12.82 -10.71
N ASP A 12 7.02 11.73 -10.15
CA ASP A 12 8.39 11.23 -10.37
C ASP A 12 8.44 9.78 -10.90
N LEU A 13 7.27 9.23 -11.22
CA LEU A 13 7.03 7.91 -11.83
C LEU A 13 6.26 8.07 -13.14
N SER A 14 6.32 7.05 -14.00
CA SER A 14 5.42 6.99 -15.15
C SER A 14 3.97 6.82 -14.66
N ALA A 15 3.00 7.36 -15.39
CA ALA A 15 1.58 7.24 -15.01
C ALA A 15 1.11 5.77 -14.92
N GLY A 16 1.72 4.87 -15.70
CA GLY A 16 1.47 3.43 -15.63
C GLY A 16 1.96 2.82 -14.32
N ASP A 17 3.21 3.11 -13.95
CA ASP A 17 3.79 2.62 -12.70
C ASP A 17 3.07 3.19 -11.47
N GLU A 18 2.75 4.48 -11.49
CA GLU A 18 2.04 5.13 -10.39
C GLU A 18 0.68 4.45 -10.14
N ARG A 19 -0.08 4.18 -11.22
CA ARG A 19 -1.36 3.50 -11.12
C ARG A 19 -1.24 2.07 -10.60
N GLU A 20 -0.29 1.29 -11.13
CA GLU A 20 -0.02 -0.08 -10.68
C GLU A 20 0.30 -0.11 -9.18
N LEU A 21 1.22 0.76 -8.74
CA LEU A 21 1.67 0.85 -7.36
C LEU A 21 0.55 1.32 -6.43
N LEU A 22 -0.26 2.28 -6.83
CA LEU A 22 -1.41 2.74 -6.04
C LEU A 22 -2.45 1.63 -5.86
N ASP A 23 -2.79 0.91 -6.92
CA ASP A 23 -3.76 -0.19 -6.84
C ASP A 23 -3.24 -1.33 -5.97
N ALA A 24 -1.96 -1.71 -6.13
CA ALA A 24 -1.30 -2.71 -5.29
C ALA A 24 -1.21 -2.27 -3.82
N GLY A 25 -0.74 -1.05 -3.56
CA GLY A 25 -0.59 -0.49 -2.22
C GLY A 25 -1.92 -0.42 -1.48
N ARG A 26 -3.00 0.02 -2.16
CA ARG A 26 -4.35 0.05 -1.60
C ARG A 26 -4.85 -1.34 -1.22
N ALA A 27 -4.60 -2.33 -2.07
CA ALA A 27 -4.98 -3.71 -1.82
C ALA A 27 -4.22 -4.31 -0.62
N ILE A 28 -2.91 -4.05 -0.53
CA ILE A 28 -2.06 -4.49 0.59
C ILE A 28 -2.52 -3.85 1.90
N LEU A 29 -2.69 -2.52 1.94
CA LEU A 29 -3.11 -1.84 3.17
C LEU A 29 -4.48 -2.31 3.65
N ARG A 30 -5.42 -2.57 2.73
CA ARG A 30 -6.72 -3.13 3.09
C ARG A 30 -6.60 -4.56 3.64
N ALA A 31 -5.75 -5.39 3.05
CA ALA A 31 -5.49 -6.74 3.53
C ALA A 31 -4.80 -6.74 4.90
N ASP A 32 -3.89 -5.80 5.15
CA ASP A 32 -3.27 -5.60 6.44
C ASP A 32 -4.30 -5.20 7.50
N ALA A 33 -5.07 -4.14 7.25
CA ALA A 33 -6.03 -3.60 8.21
C ALA A 33 -7.20 -4.55 8.51
N THR A 34 -7.69 -5.27 7.50
CA THR A 34 -8.94 -6.06 7.59
C THR A 34 -8.71 -7.57 7.57
N GLY A 35 -7.48 -8.05 7.40
CA GLY A 35 -7.17 -9.47 7.20
C GLY A 35 -7.64 -10.07 5.86
N PHE A 36 -8.59 -9.42 5.17
CA PHE A 36 -9.17 -9.94 3.95
C PHE A 36 -8.22 -9.78 2.77
N GLY A 37 -7.87 -10.90 2.12
CA GLY A 37 -7.02 -10.90 0.93
C GLY A 37 -5.51 -11.00 1.20
N ARG A 38 -5.08 -11.23 2.45
CA ARG A 38 -3.66 -11.46 2.79
C ARG A 38 -3.05 -12.62 2.01
N ALA A 39 -3.82 -13.67 1.74
CA ALA A 39 -3.39 -14.83 0.95
C ALA A 39 -2.94 -14.48 -0.49
N ARG A 40 -3.33 -13.31 -1.03
CA ARG A 40 -2.87 -12.83 -2.35
C ARG A 40 -1.46 -12.24 -2.32
N TRP A 41 -0.92 -11.99 -1.12
CA TRP A 41 0.36 -11.35 -0.90
C TRP A 41 1.21 -12.16 0.09
N PRO A 42 1.55 -13.43 -0.25
CA PRO A 42 2.30 -14.30 0.66
C PRO A 42 3.69 -13.74 1.00
N ASP A 43 4.29 -12.96 0.10
CA ASP A 43 5.59 -12.30 0.32
C ASP A 43 5.52 -11.13 1.32
N VAL A 44 4.31 -10.62 1.58
CA VAL A 44 4.05 -9.51 2.51
C VAL A 44 3.43 -10.01 3.82
N PHE A 45 2.56 -11.02 3.75
CA PHE A 45 1.93 -11.62 4.92
C PHE A 45 2.38 -13.08 5.01
N SER A 46 3.35 -13.31 5.89
CA SER A 46 3.79 -14.66 6.24
C SER A 46 2.59 -15.51 6.70
N SER A 47 2.72 -16.84 6.68
CA SER A 47 1.66 -17.75 7.09
C SER A 47 1.15 -17.46 8.52
N ALA A 48 2.02 -17.00 9.41
CA ALA A 48 1.64 -16.52 10.74
C ALA A 48 0.79 -15.24 10.69
N GLY A 49 1.12 -14.32 9.79
CA GLY A 49 0.37 -13.08 9.55
C GLY A 49 -1.00 -13.29 8.90
N GLN A 50 -1.22 -14.42 8.22
CA GLN A 50 -2.52 -14.74 7.62
C GLN A 50 -3.59 -15.06 8.68
N GLY A 51 -3.20 -15.60 9.83
CA GLY A 51 -4.10 -15.93 10.95
C GLY A 51 -4.35 -14.79 11.94
N LEU A 52 -3.64 -13.66 11.81
CA LEU A 52 -3.82 -12.51 12.70
C LEU A 52 -5.23 -11.94 12.58
N ALA A 53 -5.91 -11.81 13.72
CA ALA A 53 -7.25 -11.22 13.77
C ALA A 53 -7.24 -9.81 13.14
N PRO A 54 -8.21 -9.49 12.27
CA PRO A 54 -8.32 -8.15 11.69
C PRO A 54 -8.31 -7.05 12.75
N ALA A 55 -7.56 -5.97 12.54
CA ALA A 55 -7.56 -4.83 13.44
C ALA A 55 -8.83 -3.97 13.24
N PHE A 56 -9.28 -3.85 11.99
CA PHE A 56 -10.41 -3.04 11.58
C PHE A 56 -11.50 -3.89 10.92
N ALA A 57 -12.76 -3.50 11.13
CA ALA A 57 -13.88 -4.09 10.39
C ALA A 57 -13.86 -3.59 8.94
N THR A 58 -14.10 -4.47 7.96
CA THR A 58 -14.03 -4.12 6.53
C THR A 58 -14.98 -2.97 6.15
N ALA A 59 -16.18 -2.93 6.74
CA ALA A 59 -17.16 -1.86 6.52
C ALA A 59 -16.74 -0.51 7.13
N ARG A 60 -15.73 -0.50 8.01
CA ARG A 60 -15.28 0.66 8.77
C ARG A 60 -13.84 1.05 8.44
N PHE A 61 -13.32 0.64 7.28
CA PHE A 61 -11.98 1.02 6.82
C PHE A 61 -12.04 1.59 5.40
N ARG A 62 -11.51 2.81 5.21
CA ARG A 62 -11.44 3.48 3.91
C ARG A 62 -10.09 4.14 3.69
N ILE A 63 -9.60 4.06 2.46
CA ILE A 63 -8.43 4.82 2.00
C ILE A 63 -8.96 6.13 1.41
N GLN A 64 -8.44 7.25 1.90
CA GLN A 64 -8.89 8.60 1.55
C GLN A 64 -8.06 9.21 0.42
N ALA A 65 -6.76 8.91 0.39
CA ALA A 65 -5.82 9.45 -0.58
C ALA A 65 -4.63 8.50 -0.73
N GLY A 66 -3.91 8.62 -1.85
CA GLY A 66 -2.67 7.89 -2.06
C GLY A 66 -1.77 8.56 -3.08
N ILE A 67 -0.46 8.44 -2.89
CA ILE A 67 0.54 8.86 -3.87
C ILE A 67 1.65 7.81 -3.93
N ALA A 68 2.06 7.43 -5.14
CA ALA A 68 3.23 6.58 -5.35
C ALA A 68 4.40 7.44 -5.79
N ARG A 69 5.58 7.17 -5.22
CA ARG A 69 6.80 7.95 -5.39
C ARG A 69 7.97 7.05 -5.67
N ARG A 70 9.01 7.57 -6.32
CA ARG A 70 10.32 6.93 -6.32
C ARG A 70 10.93 6.98 -4.90
N ASP A 71 11.61 5.90 -4.50
CA ASP A 71 12.23 5.78 -3.17
C ASP A 71 13.76 5.78 -3.29
N GLY A 72 14.31 6.94 -3.63
CA GLY A 72 15.76 7.22 -3.75
C GLY A 72 16.43 6.57 -4.97
N ALA A 73 16.47 5.23 -5.03
CA ALA A 73 17.17 4.46 -6.06
C ALA A 73 16.26 4.09 -7.25
N ASP A 74 16.88 3.84 -8.40
CA ASP A 74 16.20 3.26 -9.55
C ASP A 74 15.59 1.90 -9.19
N GLY A 75 14.33 1.71 -9.58
CA GLY A 75 13.58 0.50 -9.27
C GLY A 75 13.12 0.39 -7.82
N ARG A 76 13.08 1.48 -7.04
CA ARG A 76 12.38 1.51 -5.75
C ARG A 76 11.26 2.53 -5.78
N ALA A 77 10.14 2.17 -5.17
CA ALA A 77 9.01 3.06 -5.03
C ALA A 77 8.36 2.92 -3.65
N VAL A 78 7.78 4.00 -3.17
CA VAL A 78 7.02 4.04 -1.93
C VAL A 78 5.64 4.61 -2.21
N VAL A 79 4.62 3.93 -1.70
CA VAL A 79 3.23 4.36 -1.79
C VAL A 79 2.80 4.86 -0.43
N HIS A 80 2.50 6.15 -0.34
CA HIS A 80 1.97 6.79 0.86
C HIS A 80 0.45 6.78 0.75
N LEU A 81 -0.21 6.15 1.71
CA LEU A 81 -1.66 6.01 1.75
C LEU A 81 -2.18 6.69 3.00
N VAL A 82 -3.20 7.52 2.80
CA VAL A 82 -3.96 8.11 3.89
C VAL A 82 -5.23 7.31 4.07
N TRP A 83 -5.54 6.92 5.30
CA TRP A 83 -6.71 6.12 5.60
C TRP A 83 -7.40 6.55 6.90
N ALA A 84 -8.65 6.12 7.01
CA ALA A 84 -9.47 6.25 8.19
C ALA A 84 -10.15 4.92 8.49
N GLY A 85 -10.31 4.60 9.77
CA GLY A 85 -11.13 3.47 10.16
C GLY A 85 -11.41 3.37 11.65
N ALA A 86 -12.40 2.55 11.98
CA ALA A 86 -12.74 2.21 13.36
C ALA A 86 -12.40 0.75 13.66
N ASP A 87 -11.68 0.55 14.76
CA ASP A 87 -11.35 -0.79 15.24
C ASP A 87 -12.62 -1.51 15.74
N ARG A 88 -12.47 -2.77 16.18
CA ARG A 88 -13.60 -3.55 16.70
C ARG A 88 -14.15 -3.03 18.03
N ALA A 89 -13.35 -2.31 18.82
CA ALA A 89 -13.78 -1.68 20.06
C ALA A 89 -14.53 -0.36 19.83
N GLY A 90 -14.56 0.14 18.59
CA GLY A 90 -15.24 1.37 18.20
C GLY A 90 -14.34 2.61 18.23
N ALA A 91 -13.04 2.47 18.51
CA ALA A 91 -12.12 3.58 18.47
C ALA A 91 -11.86 4.00 17.01
N PHE A 92 -12.08 5.28 16.71
CA PHE A 92 -11.94 5.82 15.38
C PHE A 92 -10.57 6.49 15.18
N SER A 93 -9.95 6.21 14.04
CA SER A 93 -8.74 6.86 13.56
C SER A 93 -9.02 7.50 12.21
N ASP A 94 -8.58 8.74 12.01
CA ASP A 94 -8.69 9.49 10.76
C ASP A 94 -7.34 10.13 10.40
N GLY A 95 -7.10 10.32 9.10
CA GLY A 95 -5.89 10.96 8.60
C GLY A 95 -4.60 10.19 8.88
N ARG A 96 -4.67 8.89 9.17
CA ARG A 96 -3.49 8.05 9.41
C ARG A 96 -2.75 7.82 8.11
N ILE A 97 -1.42 7.85 8.18
CA ILE A 97 -0.54 7.64 7.02
C ILE A 97 0.16 6.29 7.18
N SER A 98 0.10 5.47 6.15
CA SER A 98 0.85 4.22 6.03
C SER A 98 1.66 4.22 4.74
N GLN A 99 2.81 3.57 4.77
CA GLN A 99 3.71 3.45 3.63
C GLN A 99 3.80 1.98 3.20
N VAL A 100 3.76 1.74 1.89
CA VAL A 100 4.04 0.44 1.28
C VAL A 100 5.21 0.61 0.33
N HIS A 101 6.31 -0.10 0.60
CA HIS A 101 7.52 -0.03 -0.22
C HIS A 101 7.48 -1.13 -1.28
N PHE A 102 8.01 -0.82 -2.46
CA PHE A 102 8.10 -1.69 -3.62
C PHE A 102 9.52 -1.66 -4.17
N SER A 103 9.98 -2.82 -4.64
CA SER A 103 11.16 -2.91 -5.48
C SER A 103 10.77 -3.43 -6.86
N ARG A 104 11.49 -3.01 -7.90
CA ARG A 104 11.29 -3.46 -9.28
C ARG A 104 12.30 -4.55 -9.55
N THR A 105 11.79 -5.73 -9.87
CA THR A 105 12.63 -6.82 -10.38
C THR A 105 12.57 -6.83 -11.89
N THR A 106 13.73 -6.64 -12.53
CA THR A 106 13.88 -6.79 -13.98
C THR A 106 14.08 -8.26 -14.29
N MET A 107 13.20 -8.83 -15.11
CA MET A 107 13.31 -10.20 -15.59
C MET A 107 14.23 -10.27 -16.81
N LEU A 108 14.96 -11.39 -16.94
CA LEU A 108 15.90 -11.65 -18.05
C LEU A 108 15.25 -11.53 -19.46
N LYS A 109 13.93 -11.64 -19.56
CA LYS A 109 13.15 -11.48 -20.82
C LYS A 109 12.60 -10.06 -21.04
N GLY A 110 13.19 -9.04 -20.42
CA GLY A 110 12.84 -7.63 -20.64
C GLY A 110 11.55 -7.15 -19.97
N GLY A 111 10.84 -8.02 -19.25
CA GLY A 111 9.72 -7.62 -18.40
C GLY A 111 10.22 -7.08 -17.06
N SER A 112 9.56 -6.07 -16.52
CA SER A 112 9.82 -5.61 -15.15
C SER A 112 8.56 -5.75 -14.32
N ARG A 113 8.69 -6.17 -13.06
CA ARG A 113 7.57 -6.32 -12.13
C ARG A 113 7.86 -5.63 -10.82
N TRP A 114 6.89 -4.90 -10.29
CA TRP A 114 6.95 -4.37 -8.93
C TRP A 114 6.58 -5.45 -7.92
N THR A 115 7.41 -5.62 -6.89
CA THR A 115 7.19 -6.52 -5.77
C THR A 115 7.15 -5.73 -4.47
N PRO A 116 6.08 -5.85 -3.68
CA PRO A 116 6.02 -5.21 -2.37
C PRO A 116 7.10 -5.79 -1.46
N GLN A 117 7.64 -4.95 -0.57
CA GLN A 117 8.68 -5.32 0.37
C GLN A 117 8.09 -5.45 1.77
N LEU A 118 8.46 -6.53 2.46
CA LEU A 118 8.17 -6.69 3.88
C LEU A 118 9.00 -5.67 4.67
N ARG A 119 8.37 -4.89 5.57
CA ARG A 119 9.14 -4.23 6.64
C ARG A 119 9.46 -5.29 7.69
N THR A 120 10.72 -5.74 7.71
CA THR A 120 11.32 -6.39 8.89
C THR A 120 11.52 -5.38 10.01
#